data_AF-W2TXE3-F1
#
_entry.id   AF-W2TXE3-F1
#
_cell.length_a   1.000
_cell.length_b   1.000
_cell.length_c   1.000
_cell.angle_alpha   90.00
_cell.angle_beta   90.00
_cell.angle_gamma   90.00
#
_symmetry.space_group_name_H-M   'P 1'
#
loop_
_entity.id
_entity.type
_entity.pdbx_description
1 polymer ?
#
loop_
_entity_poly.entity_id
_entity_poly.type
_entity_poly.pdbx_seq_one_letter_code
_entity_poly.pdbx_strand_id
1 'polypeptide(L)'
;MNDTTASPTNPVITVQDYHLAALIIFMISFLGTICNSLVAVFTHRLAIFNNAFGRLTGSQAIGEMILCAVFAFYYSPMLLITAVISEDCSLTFNDTAWVFVFKTNERCGFISWYIDFGEDFSIVVIIAIVDTVTIIKVRLTTAEIAKSGCRMTNSKRAKEVNFLKQTKAAQRCIQEVPRREEKTDREQLEPPRHQKCNRC
;
A
#
# COMPACT_ATOMS: atom_id res chain seq x y z
N MET A 1 24.40 56.60 35.93
CA MET A 1 23.00 56.50 35.48
C MET A 1 22.85 55.15 34.80
N ASN A 2 22.16 54.23 35.47
CA ASN A 2 21.69 52.99 34.88
C ASN A 2 20.49 53.33 33.98
N ASP A 3 20.56 53.00 32.70
CA ASP A 3 19.36 52.65 31.94
C ASP A 3 19.53 51.24 31.40
N THR A 4 19.05 50.32 32.22
CA THR A 4 18.73 48.95 31.88
C THR A 4 17.45 48.99 31.04
N THR A 5 17.56 48.86 29.72
CA THR A 5 16.47 48.34 28.89
C THR A 5 17.01 47.20 28.05
N ALA A 6 17.26 46.07 28.72
CA ALA A 6 17.18 44.77 28.07
C ALA A 6 15.73 44.63 27.57
N SER A 7 15.51 44.99 26.30
CA SER A 7 14.30 44.63 25.57
C SER A 7 14.14 43.10 25.67
N PRO A 8 12.93 42.56 25.88
CA PRO A 8 12.73 41.12 25.79
C PRO A 8 13.29 40.68 24.44
N THR A 9 14.21 39.72 24.48
CA THR A 9 14.75 39.08 23.28
C THR A 9 13.60 38.32 22.65
N ASN A 10 12.83 39.01 21.81
CA ASN A 10 11.86 38.36 20.93
C ASN A 10 12.62 37.29 20.16
N PRO A 11 12.16 36.03 20.15
CA PRO A 11 12.88 34.96 19.49
C PRO A 11 12.91 35.25 17.99
N VAL A 12 14.07 35.72 17.51
CA VAL A 12 14.32 35.89 16.08
C VAL A 12 14.71 34.52 15.55
N ILE A 13 13.81 33.90 14.77
CA ILE A 13 14.14 32.67 14.02
C ILE A 13 15.12 33.07 12.93
N THR A 14 16.28 32.42 12.93
CA THR A 14 17.39 32.73 12.03
C THR A 14 17.42 31.80 10.84
N VAL A 15 18.04 32.24 9.74
CA VAL A 15 18.27 31.41 8.54
C VAL A 15 18.98 30.10 8.88
N GLN A 16 19.84 30.12 9.89
CA GLN A 16 20.55 28.95 10.38
C GLN A 16 19.61 27.85 10.91
N ASP A 17 18.46 28.22 11.48
CA ASP A 17 17.45 27.27 11.96
C ASP A 17 16.81 26.50 10.81
N TYR A 18 16.57 27.16 9.68
CA TYR A 18 16.04 26.52 8.46
C TYR A 18 17.04 25.55 7.84
N HIS A 19 18.33 25.92 7.76
CA HIS A 19 19.37 25.01 7.27
C HIS A 19 19.50 23.76 8.15
N LEU A 20 19.49 23.94 9.48
CA LEU A 20 19.56 22.82 10.41
C LEU A 20 18.33 21.91 10.27
N ALA A 21 17.13 22.47 10.20
CA ALA A 21 15.89 21.72 10.01
C ALA A 21 15.93 20.93 8.69
N ALA A 22 16.28 21.58 7.58
CA ALA A 22 16.33 20.95 6.27
C ALA A 22 17.34 19.78 6.21
N LEU A 23 18.51 19.93 6.86
CA LEU A 23 19.51 18.85 6.96
C LEU A 23 19.02 17.68 7.81
N ILE A 24 18.39 17.93 8.96
CA ILE A 24 17.84 16.88 9.82
C ILE A 24 16.76 16.08 9.07
N ILE A 25 15.83 16.79 8.43
CA ILE A 25 14.76 16.19 7.65
C ILE A 25 15.33 15.36 6.51
N PHE A 26 16.32 15.89 5.78
CA PHE A 26 17.01 15.15 4.73
C PHE A 26 17.59 13.83 5.25
N MET A 27 18.33 13.86 6.36
CA MET A 27 19.00 12.68 6.90
C MET A 27 18.01 11.61 7.37
N ILE A 28 16.96 12.02 8.09
CA ILE A 28 15.91 11.10 8.56
C ILE A 28 15.17 10.49 7.37
N SER A 29 14.75 11.32 6.42
CA SER A 29 13.98 10.88 5.27
C SER A 29 14.80 10.04 4.28
N PHE A 30 16.08 10.35 4.09
CA PHE A 30 16.98 9.55 3.26
C PHE A 30 17.22 8.16 3.88
N LEU A 31 17.51 8.11 5.18
CA LEU A 31 17.64 6.84 5.90
C LEU A 31 16.33 6.05 5.88
N GLY A 32 15.19 6.72 6.10
CA GLY A 32 13.87 6.13 6.02
C GLY A 32 13.58 5.55 4.64
N THR A 33 13.96 6.23 3.56
CA THR A 33 13.81 5.73 2.18
C THR A 33 14.61 4.45 1.97
N ILE A 34 15.85 4.39 2.46
CA ILE A 34 16.70 3.19 2.36
C ILE A 34 16.09 2.04 3.17
N CYS A 35 15.78 2.24 4.44
CA CYS A 35 15.24 1.18 5.31
C CYS A 35 13.90 0.65 4.78
N ASN A 36 12.98 1.53 4.41
CA ASN A 36 11.66 1.13 3.92
C ASN A 36 11.71 0.49 2.53
N SER A 37 12.62 0.92 1.64
CA SER A 37 12.83 0.24 0.37
C SER A 37 13.38 -1.17 0.54
N LEU A 38 14.30 -1.40 1.50
CA LEU A 38 14.78 -2.73 1.84
C LEU A 38 13.64 -3.63 2.33
N VAL A 39 12.80 -3.15 3.25
CA VAL A 39 11.63 -3.90 3.76
C VAL A 39 10.65 -4.24 2.63
N ALA A 40 10.37 -3.28 1.73
CA ALA A 40 9.54 -3.51 0.55
C ALA A 40 10.14 -4.58 -0.37
N VAL A 41 11.45 -4.54 -0.62
CA VAL A 41 12.13 -5.56 -1.43
C VAL A 41 12.08 -6.94 -0.76
N PHE A 42 12.35 -7.05 0.54
CA PHE A 42 12.29 -8.32 1.26
C PHE A 42 10.90 -8.95 1.21
N THR A 43 9.86 -8.15 1.44
CA THR A 43 8.46 -8.61 1.40
C THR A 43 8.01 -9.01 0.00
N HIS A 44 8.55 -8.40 -1.06
CA HIS A 44 8.25 -8.77 -2.45
C HIS A 44 9.09 -9.94 -3.00
N ARG A 45 10.33 -10.13 -2.53
CA ARG A 45 11.26 -11.14 -3.06
C ARG A 45 11.11 -12.51 -2.42
N LEU A 46 10.78 -12.55 -1.13
CA LEU A 46 10.73 -13.80 -0.38
C LEU A 46 9.33 -14.40 -0.42
N ALA A 47 9.20 -15.57 -1.05
CA ALA A 47 7.94 -16.30 -1.16
C ALA A 47 7.30 -16.65 0.20
N ILE A 48 8.11 -16.69 1.27
CA ILE A 48 7.65 -16.89 2.67
C ILE A 48 6.70 -15.78 3.14
N PHE A 49 6.83 -14.56 2.60
CA PHE A 49 5.98 -13.42 2.91
C PHE A 49 4.75 -13.31 1.99
N ASN A 50 4.45 -14.34 1.20
CA ASN A 50 3.22 -14.42 0.40
C ASN A 50 1.99 -14.79 1.25
N ASN A 51 1.87 -14.17 2.41
CA ASN A 51 0.76 -14.29 3.36
C ASN A 51 0.15 -12.90 3.63
N ALA A 52 -0.96 -12.86 4.37
CA ALA A 52 -1.67 -11.60 4.64
C ALA A 52 -0.78 -10.57 5.37
N PHE A 53 0.06 -11.05 6.29
CA PHE A 53 0.99 -10.21 7.05
C PHE A 53 2.07 -9.58 6.16
N GLY A 54 2.75 -10.38 5.33
CA GLY A 54 3.80 -9.87 4.43
C GLY A 54 3.28 -8.87 3.41
N ARG A 55 2.04 -9.04 2.93
CA ARG A 55 1.36 -8.04 2.09
C ARG A 55 1.06 -6.74 2.84
N LEU A 56 0.62 -6.81 4.10
CA LEU A 56 0.35 -5.63 4.91
C LEU A 56 1.64 -4.86 5.19
N THR A 57 2.68 -5.56 5.66
CA THR A 57 4.01 -4.99 5.92
C THR A 57 4.63 -4.40 4.65
N GLY A 58 4.53 -5.10 3.51
CA GLY A 58 5.01 -4.58 2.23
C GLY A 58 4.28 -3.31 1.80
N SER A 59 2.95 -3.27 1.97
CA SER A 59 2.17 -2.05 1.68
C SER A 59 2.54 -0.88 2.60
N GLN A 60 2.74 -1.13 3.89
CA GLN A 60 3.16 -0.10 4.84
C GLN A 60 4.54 0.45 4.48
N ALA A 61 5.51 -0.45 4.22
CA ALA A 61 6.85 -0.07 3.83
C ALA A 61 6.89 0.72 2.51
N ILE A 62 6.04 0.38 1.54
CA ILE A 62 5.93 1.16 0.29
C ILE A 62 5.37 2.56 0.58
N GLY A 63 4.35 2.70 1.43
CA GLY A 63 3.81 4.00 1.82
C GLY A 63 4.86 4.88 2.49
N GLU A 64 5.55 4.33 3.49
CA GLU A 64 6.64 5.02 4.22
C GLU A 64 7.82 5.36 3.30
N MET A 65 8.15 4.49 2.34
CA MET A 65 9.19 4.75 1.33
C MET A 65 8.82 5.94 0.45
N ILE A 66 7.57 6.04 -0.02
CA ILE A 66 7.14 7.17 -0.85
C ILE A 66 7.10 8.45 -0.03
N LEU A 67 6.55 8.41 1.20
CA LEU A 67 6.49 9.55 2.10
C LEU A 67 7.90 10.10 2.38
N CYS A 68 8.81 9.22 2.79
CA CYS A 68 10.21 9.58 3.03
C CYS A 68 10.90 10.12 1.76
N ALA A 69 10.59 9.59 0.58
CA ALA A 69 11.13 10.12 -0.68
C ALA A 69 10.61 11.54 -0.98
N VAL A 70 9.33 11.82 -0.74
CA VAL A 70 8.76 13.18 -0.88
C VAL A 70 9.47 14.15 0.07
N PHE A 71 9.68 13.78 1.32
CA PHE A 71 10.40 14.65 2.26
C PHE A 71 11.86 14.87 1.87
N ALA A 72 12.57 13.82 1.42
CA ALA A 72 13.99 13.91 1.07
C ALA A 72 14.24 14.68 -0.24
N PHE A 73 13.41 14.49 -1.26
CA PHE A 73 13.68 15.00 -2.61
C PHE A 73 12.81 16.19 -3.03
N TYR A 74 11.74 16.48 -2.30
CA TYR A 74 10.89 17.64 -2.58
C TYR A 74 10.94 18.65 -1.44
N TYR A 75 10.52 18.26 -0.23
CA TYR A 75 10.39 19.18 0.90
C TYR A 75 11.74 19.74 1.37
N SER A 76 12.73 18.89 1.63
CA SER A 76 14.04 19.34 2.13
C SER A 76 14.80 20.28 1.16
N PRO A 77 14.89 19.99 -0.16
CA PRO A 77 15.48 20.93 -1.12
C PRO A 77 14.71 22.26 -1.21
N MET A 78 13.38 22.21 -1.13
CA MET A 78 12.53 23.40 -1.14
C MET A 78 12.84 24.27 0.09
N LEU A 79 12.85 23.69 1.30
CA LEU A 79 13.25 24.38 2.53
C LEU A 79 14.64 25.03 2.44
N LEU A 80 15.62 24.37 1.81
CA LEU A 80 16.95 24.95 1.60
C LEU A 80 16.91 26.15 0.65
N ILE A 81 16.12 26.08 -0.43
CA ILE A 81 15.92 27.19 -1.36
C ILE A 81 15.26 28.36 -0.63
N THR A 82 14.25 28.09 0.18
CA THR A 82 13.58 29.08 1.03
C THR A 82 14.56 29.73 1.99
N ALA A 83 15.43 28.96 2.65
CA ALA A 83 16.46 29.50 3.55
C ALA A 83 17.41 30.47 2.83
N VAL A 84 17.89 30.11 1.64
CA VAL A 84 18.79 30.95 0.83
C VAL A 84 18.10 32.24 0.37
N ILE A 85 16.83 32.17 -0.04
CA ILE A 85 16.05 33.35 -0.47
C ILE A 85 15.68 34.24 0.73
N SER A 86 15.55 33.65 1.92
CA SER A 86 15.12 34.34 3.14
C SER A 86 16.27 35.01 3.90
N GLU A 87 17.52 34.91 3.42
CA GLU A 87 18.67 35.63 4.02
C GLU A 87 18.43 37.14 4.15
N ASP A 88 17.62 37.72 3.26
CA ASP A 88 17.27 39.14 3.26
C ASP A 88 15.99 39.49 4.06
N CYS A 89 15.25 38.49 4.55
CA CYS A 89 13.93 38.65 5.16
C CYS A 89 13.90 38.13 6.61
N SER A 90 14.27 38.99 7.57
CA SER A 90 14.16 38.66 9.00
C SER A 90 12.69 38.58 9.46
N LEU A 91 12.37 37.55 10.24
CA LEU A 91 11.06 37.34 10.87
C LEU A 91 10.99 38.16 12.17
N THR A 92 10.03 39.06 12.28
CA THR A 92 9.84 39.93 13.46
C THR A 92 8.53 39.60 14.16
N PHE A 93 8.55 39.52 15.49
CA PHE A 93 7.32 39.32 16.27
C PHE A 93 6.49 40.61 16.28
N ASN A 94 5.21 40.53 15.89
CA ASN A 94 4.28 41.65 15.95
C ASN A 94 3.37 41.51 17.18
N ASP A 95 3.60 42.36 18.18
CA ASP A 95 2.87 42.38 19.45
C ASP A 95 1.37 42.68 19.29
N THR A 96 0.96 43.33 18.19
CA THR A 96 -0.45 43.69 17.95
C THR A 96 -1.26 42.51 17.43
N ALA A 97 -0.64 41.65 16.62
CA ALA A 97 -1.31 40.54 15.94
C ALA A 97 -0.95 39.16 16.53
N TRP A 98 -0.08 39.10 17.56
CA TRP A 98 0.40 37.85 18.18
C TRP A 98 0.94 36.84 17.15
N VAL A 99 1.63 37.36 16.13
CA VAL A 99 2.14 36.56 15.02
C VAL A 99 3.54 37.02 14.65
N PHE A 100 4.38 36.09 14.21
CA PHE A 100 5.63 36.43 13.58
C PHE A 100 5.36 36.83 12.13
N VAL A 101 5.78 38.03 11.76
CA VAL A 101 5.63 38.58 10.40
C VAL A 101 7.00 38.91 9.85
N PHE A 102 7.22 38.56 8.59
CA PHE A 102 8.40 38.99 7.86
C PHE A 102 8.44 40.53 7.79
N LYS A 103 9.65 41.09 7.89
CA LYS A 103 9.87 42.53 7.73
C LYS A 103 9.20 43.04 6.44
N THR A 104 8.42 44.10 6.54
CA THR A 104 7.60 44.63 5.44
C THR A 104 8.45 45.21 4.31
N ASN A 105 8.78 44.37 3.33
CA ASN A 105 9.33 44.72 2.02
C ASN A 105 8.46 44.03 0.96
N GLU A 106 8.28 44.64 -0.22
CA GLU A 106 7.44 44.08 -1.30
C GLU A 106 7.84 42.64 -1.69
N ARG A 107 9.14 42.31 -1.59
CA ARG A 107 9.67 40.96 -1.85
C ARG A 107 9.36 39.96 -0.73
N CYS A 108 9.55 40.34 0.54
CA CYS A 108 9.35 39.45 1.68
C CYS A 108 7.87 39.10 1.91
N GLY A 109 6.95 40.01 1.57
CA GLY A 109 5.50 39.75 1.65
C GLY A 109 5.02 38.70 0.64
N PHE A 110 5.55 38.72 -0.59
CA PHE A 110 5.26 37.70 -1.59
C PHE A 110 5.84 36.34 -1.18
N ILE A 111 7.08 36.32 -0.70
CA ILE A 111 7.75 35.10 -0.20
C ILE A 111 6.92 34.47 0.92
N SER A 112 6.53 35.23 1.95
CA SER A 112 5.75 34.71 3.07
C SER A 112 4.45 34.03 2.67
N TRP A 113 3.70 34.61 1.71
CA TRP A 113 2.36 34.12 1.39
C TRP A 113 2.38 33.01 0.33
N TYR A 114 3.33 33.04 -0.60
CA TYR A 114 3.43 32.04 -1.68
C TYR A 114 4.31 30.84 -1.33
N ILE A 115 5.37 31.06 -0.54
CA ILE A 115 6.31 29.98 -0.17
C ILE A 115 5.70 29.20 0.98
N ASP A 116 5.40 29.81 2.13
CA ASP A 116 4.96 29.09 3.34
C ASP A 116 3.61 28.36 3.13
N PHE A 117 2.56 29.11 2.83
CA PHE A 117 1.23 28.53 2.60
C PHE A 117 1.17 27.66 1.33
N GLY A 118 1.88 28.06 0.27
CA GLY A 118 1.91 27.31 -0.98
C GLY A 118 2.65 25.97 -0.84
N GLU A 119 3.75 25.94 -0.09
CA GLU A 119 4.54 24.75 0.22
C GLU A 119 3.74 23.77 1.05
N ASP A 120 3.21 24.21 2.20
CA ASP A 120 2.41 23.37 3.10
C ASP A 120 1.18 22.80 2.39
N PHE A 121 0.51 23.60 1.56
CA PHE A 121 -0.62 23.11 0.78
C PHE A 121 -0.17 22.11 -0.29
N SER A 122 0.92 22.41 -1.01
CA SER A 122 1.43 21.55 -2.08
C SER A 122 1.86 20.17 -1.58
N ILE A 123 2.54 20.10 -0.43
CA ILE A 123 2.96 18.82 0.16
C ILE A 123 1.76 17.98 0.58
N VAL A 124 0.73 18.60 1.18
CA VAL A 124 -0.52 17.91 1.54
C VAL A 124 -1.22 17.37 0.29
N VAL A 125 -1.27 18.14 -0.79
CA VAL A 125 -1.86 17.69 -2.07
C VAL A 125 -1.07 16.50 -2.64
N ILE A 126 0.26 16.56 -2.63
CA ILE A 126 1.12 15.46 -3.11
C ILE A 126 0.91 14.20 -2.27
N ILE A 127 0.91 14.32 -0.94
CA ILE A 127 0.68 13.20 -0.01
C ILE A 127 -0.71 12.61 -0.25
N ALA A 128 -1.75 13.44 -0.37
CA ALA A 128 -3.11 12.98 -0.63
C ALA A 128 -3.25 12.21 -1.95
N ILE A 129 -2.54 12.65 -3.01
CA ILE A 129 -2.51 11.93 -4.29
C ILE A 129 -1.82 10.58 -4.12
N VAL A 130 -0.65 10.54 -3.49
CA VAL A 130 0.11 9.32 -3.22
C VAL A 130 -0.70 8.32 -2.40
N ASP A 131 -1.34 8.78 -1.33
CA ASP A 131 -2.17 7.95 -0.46
C ASP A 131 -3.37 7.41 -1.21
N THR A 132 -4.03 8.24 -2.02
CA THR A 132 -5.16 7.82 -2.85
C THR A 132 -4.74 6.72 -3.83
N VAL A 133 -3.62 6.90 -4.55
CA VAL A 133 -3.08 5.90 -5.48
C VAL A 133 -2.73 4.60 -4.74
N THR A 134 -2.11 4.70 -3.57
CA THR A 134 -1.70 3.55 -2.75
C THR A 134 -2.93 2.78 -2.26
N ILE A 135 -3.93 3.47 -1.71
CA ILE A 135 -5.20 2.87 -1.27
C ILE A 135 -5.89 2.19 -2.44
N ILE A 136 -6.01 2.85 -3.59
CA ILE A 136 -6.62 2.27 -4.80
C ILE A 136 -5.89 0.97 -5.16
N LYS A 137 -4.55 0.96 -5.23
CA LYS A 137 -3.77 -0.25 -5.52
C LYS A 137 -4.01 -1.36 -4.51
N VAL A 138 -3.97 -1.06 -3.22
CA VAL A 138 -4.20 -2.04 -2.15
C VAL A 138 -5.58 -2.67 -2.25
N ARG A 139 -6.61 -1.86 -2.52
CA ARG A 139 -7.99 -2.34 -2.66
C ARG A 139 -8.15 -3.19 -3.91
N LEU A 140 -7.57 -2.79 -5.04
CA LEU A 140 -7.57 -3.58 -6.28
C LEU A 140 -6.86 -4.93 -6.08
N THR A 141 -5.67 -4.94 -5.50
CA THR A 141 -4.94 -6.19 -5.21
C THR A 141 -5.71 -7.10 -4.26
N THR A 142 -6.36 -6.53 -3.24
CA THR A 142 -7.16 -7.31 -2.28
C THR A 142 -8.42 -7.89 -2.94
N ALA A 143 -9.10 -7.13 -3.79
CA ALA A 143 -10.25 -7.60 -4.56
C ALA A 143 -9.87 -8.73 -5.53
N GLU A 144 -8.73 -8.60 -6.22
CA GLU A 144 -8.23 -9.63 -7.14
C GLU A 144 -7.87 -10.93 -6.41
N ILE A 145 -7.26 -10.83 -5.22
CA ILE A 145 -6.94 -11.99 -4.38
C ILE A 145 -8.23 -12.66 -3.88
N ALA A 146 -9.24 -11.90 -3.45
CA ALA A 146 -10.51 -12.44 -3.01
C ALA A 146 -11.22 -13.22 -4.15
N LYS A 147 -11.24 -12.63 -5.35
CA LYS A 147 -11.80 -13.26 -6.55
C LYS A 147 -11.04 -14.53 -6.95
N SER A 148 -9.70 -14.48 -6.91
CA SER A 148 -8.82 -15.61 -7.21
C SER A 148 -8.96 -16.75 -6.20
N GLY A 149 -9.06 -16.43 -4.90
CA GLY A 149 -9.28 -17.40 -3.83
C GLY A 149 -10.64 -18.11 -3.94
N CYS A 150 -11.70 -17.37 -4.26
CA CYS A 150 -13.03 -17.93 -4.50
C CYS A 150 -13.06 -18.83 -5.75
N ARG A 151 -12.36 -18.43 -6.83
CA ARG A 151 -12.23 -19.24 -8.04
C ARG A 151 -11.43 -20.53 -7.79
N MET A 152 -10.32 -20.44 -7.05
CA MET A 152 -9.48 -21.58 -6.68
C MET A 152 -10.25 -22.58 -5.81
N THR A 153 -10.99 -22.11 -4.81
CA THR A 153 -11.80 -22.97 -3.91
C THR A 153 -12.94 -23.65 -4.66
N ASN A 154 -13.68 -22.94 -5.52
CA ASN A 154 -14.72 -23.53 -6.36
C ASN A 154 -14.16 -24.59 -7.33
N SER A 155 -13.01 -24.34 -7.94
CA SER A 155 -12.33 -25.30 -8.83
C SER A 155 -11.89 -26.57 -8.08
N LYS A 156 -11.34 -26.43 -6.86
CA LYS A 156 -11.00 -27.58 -6.00
C LYS A 156 -12.25 -28.38 -5.62
N ARG A 157 -13.34 -27.72 -5.17
CA ARG A 157 -14.62 -28.37 -4.84
C ARG A 157 -15.22 -29.13 -6.02
N ALA A 158 -15.15 -28.57 -7.23
CA ALA A 158 -15.66 -29.23 -8.43
C ALA A 158 -14.87 -30.51 -8.76
N LYS A 159 -13.54 -30.49 -8.62
CA LYS A 159 -12.70 -31.67 -8.81
C LYS A 159 -13.03 -32.77 -7.81
N GLU A 160 -13.16 -32.46 -6.52
CA GLU A 160 -13.53 -33.43 -5.47
C GLU A 160 -14.88 -34.09 -5.75
N VAL A 161 -15.90 -33.31 -6.14
CA VAL A 161 -17.21 -33.86 -6.49
C VAL A 161 -17.11 -34.79 -7.70
N ASN A 162 -16.28 -34.45 -8.69
CA ASN A 162 -16.11 -35.29 -9.86
C ASN A 162 -15.38 -36.61 -9.52
N PHE A 163 -14.38 -36.56 -8.64
CA PHE A 163 -13.74 -37.77 -8.09
C PHE A 163 -14.72 -38.63 -7.29
N LEU A 164 -15.59 -38.03 -6.47
CA LEU A 164 -16.64 -38.74 -5.73
C LEU A 164 -17.67 -39.38 -6.67
N LYS A 165 -17.98 -38.75 -7.80
CA LYS A 165 -18.84 -39.35 -8.83
C LYS A 165 -18.16 -40.56 -9.50
N GLN A 166 -16.87 -40.46 -9.83
CA GLN A 166 -16.11 -41.58 -10.40
C GLN A 166 -16.01 -42.76 -9.43
N THR A 167 -15.69 -42.52 -8.16
CA THR A 167 -15.64 -43.58 -7.14
C THR A 167 -17.00 -44.22 -6.89
N LYS A 168 -18.08 -43.44 -6.80
CA LYS A 168 -19.44 -43.99 -6.68
C LYS A 168 -19.89 -44.78 -7.91
N ALA A 169 -19.48 -44.38 -9.12
CA ALA A 169 -19.78 -45.11 -10.36
C ALA A 169 -18.99 -46.43 -10.45
N ALA A 170 -17.69 -46.39 -10.10
CA ALA A 170 -16.85 -47.59 -10.03
C ALA A 170 -17.36 -48.59 -8.98
N GLN A 171 -17.74 -48.11 -7.79
CA GLN A 171 -18.36 -48.93 -6.74
C GLN A 171 -19.64 -49.61 -7.23
N ARG A 172 -20.49 -48.87 -7.96
CA ARG A 172 -21.71 -49.44 -8.59
C ARG A 172 -21.35 -50.54 -9.58
N CYS A 173 -20.45 -50.28 -10.53
CA CYS A 173 -19.99 -51.31 -11.46
C CYS A 173 -19.48 -52.57 -10.75
N ILE A 174 -18.68 -52.44 -9.69
CA ILE A 174 -18.18 -53.58 -8.90
C ILE A 174 -19.34 -54.34 -8.25
N GLN A 175 -20.37 -53.65 -7.75
CA GLN A 175 -21.53 -54.26 -7.11
C GLN A 175 -22.53 -54.87 -8.11
N GLU A 176 -22.53 -54.41 -9.35
CA GLU A 176 -23.32 -54.97 -10.45
C GLU A 176 -22.69 -56.23 -11.08
N VAL A 177 -21.37 -56.45 -10.97
CA VAL A 177 -20.68 -57.67 -11.44
C VAL A 177 -21.25 -58.96 -10.83
N PRO A 178 -21.32 -59.13 -9.49
CA PRO A 178 -21.86 -60.36 -8.90
C PRO A 178 -23.36 -60.55 -9.23
N ARG A 179 -24.12 -59.46 -9.44
CA ARG A 179 -25.53 -59.53 -9.85
C ARG A 179 -25.70 -60.01 -11.31
N ARG A 180 -24.70 -59.82 -12.19
CA ARG A 180 -24.74 -60.33 -13.57
C ARG A 180 -24.29 -61.79 -13.68
N GLU A 181 -23.34 -62.24 -12.87
CA GLU A 181 -22.92 -63.65 -12.88
C GLU A 181 -24.06 -64.55 -12.40
N GLU A 182 -24.76 -64.20 -11.31
CA GLU A 182 -25.94 -64.95 -10.83
C GLU A 182 -27.08 -65.04 -11.88
N LYS A 183 -27.17 -64.06 -12.78
CA LYS A 183 -28.20 -64.02 -13.82
C LYS A 183 -27.82 -64.88 -15.04
N THR A 184 -26.54 -64.89 -15.40
CA THR A 184 -25.99 -65.73 -16.47
C THR A 184 -26.08 -67.22 -16.11
N ASP A 185 -25.83 -67.56 -14.85
CA ASP A 185 -25.94 -68.93 -14.35
C ASP A 185 -27.40 -69.45 -14.31
N ARG A 186 -28.38 -68.55 -14.11
CA ARG A 186 -29.81 -68.92 -14.21
C ARG A 186 -30.30 -69.06 -15.66
N GLU A 187 -29.79 -68.25 -16.59
CA GLU A 187 -30.19 -68.30 -18.01
C GLU A 187 -29.65 -69.53 -18.75
N GLN A 188 -28.56 -70.15 -18.28
CA GLN A 188 -28.04 -71.41 -18.85
C GLN A 188 -28.91 -72.66 -18.56
N LEU A 189 -29.93 -72.57 -17.70
CA LEU A 189 -30.87 -73.67 -17.44
C LEU A 189 -32.16 -73.63 -18.30
N GLU A 190 -32.37 -72.60 -19.14
CA GLU A 190 -33.59 -72.48 -19.96
C GLU A 190 -33.29 -72.60 -21.48
N PRO A 191 -34.09 -73.36 -22.25
CA PRO A 191 -33.88 -73.53 -23.69
C PRO A 191 -34.29 -72.29 -24.51
N PRO A 192 -33.78 -72.13 -25.75
CA PRO A 192 -33.79 -70.83 -26.42
C PRO A 192 -35.19 -70.46 -26.91
N ARG A 193 -35.64 -69.26 -26.56
CA ARG A 193 -36.74 -68.56 -27.25
C ARG A 193 -36.21 -67.38 -28.04
N HIS A 194 -36.52 -67.38 -29.33
CA HIS A 194 -36.43 -66.22 -30.20
C HIS A 194 -37.08 -64.99 -29.54
N GLN A 195 -36.46 -63.81 -29.63
CA GLN A 195 -36.87 -62.78 -30.60
C GLN A 195 -36.38 -61.35 -30.24
N LYS A 196 -35.86 -60.70 -31.29
CA LYS A 196 -35.77 -59.25 -31.63
C LYS A 196 -34.90 -58.30 -30.80
N CYS A 197 -33.82 -57.92 -31.47
CA CYS A 197 -33.18 -56.60 -31.43
C CYS A 197 -34.20 -55.47 -31.75
N ASN A 198 -34.18 -54.40 -30.95
CA ASN A 198 -34.41 -53.02 -31.40
C ASN A 198 -33.80 -52.00 -30.41
N ARG A 199 -32.57 -51.60 -30.74
CA ARG A 199 -32.07 -50.23 -30.95
C ARG A 199 -32.45 -49.11 -29.94
N CYS A 200 -31.43 -48.61 -29.25
CA CYS A 200 -31.24 -47.20 -28.85
C CYS A 200 -30.87 -46.33 -30.06
#